data_AF-A0A9D2UWG9-F1
#
_entry.id   AF-A0A9D2UWG9-F1
#
_cell.length_a   1.000
_cell.length_b   1.000
_cell.length_c   1.000
_cell.angle_alpha   90.00
_cell.angle_beta   90.00
_cell.angle_gamma   90.00
#
_symmetry.space_group_name_H-M   'P 1'
#
loop_
_entity.id
_entity.type
_entity.pdbx_description
1 polymer ?
#
loop_
_entity_poly.entity_id
_entity_poly.type
_entity_poly.pdbx_seq_one_letter_code
_entity_poly.pdbx_strand_id
1 'polypeptide(L)'
;MDDATLLKSIELVLDNTLGEAAQKRQLETQLSEELRTIRDTAFRAVIDQEKLRRSRGAQKAQEAVALYCSACVAKSKKALVMDARVPDVINYLERYNEFRGIQDRGILLTRIAQTIDLADKVCSTEFGTGVQDAFKEVANLFKADIAMVGSIGVGAPSSGKHQGEKTLMRGNSEATVSSSVEDVASEAFAETLNDVEASDLLDTPQAMKAELENRLRRASTAAQVRLDELAFCEAASIEGESLDVSSLPSFDGEITCTCVFDRHELQELLNEVLASFKTYSAVVRDNGVFAAFSDGSDFGNCVGLTSWWSAWDDWSAEAYGFDNSEYQGDIPGMRHVDGIASTVEEDEPRGDSLERSIERMREFNSRRYMGVFDDDFKQHVDAFWYGFRKLMEYANGMYAVDASAFHDYCSLLRKPIESQAFALGMKMNSVQLEDYLEKVSNLTKGLEVAHG
;
A
#
# COMPACT_ATOMS: atom_id res chain seq x y z
N MET A 1 24.85 -80.33 45.87
CA MET A 1 24.53 -79.21 44.96
C MET A 1 25.87 -78.71 44.44
N ASP A 2 26.08 -78.78 43.13
CA ASP A 2 27.34 -78.41 42.48
C ASP A 2 27.52 -76.89 42.47
N ASP A 3 28.70 -76.41 42.87
CA ASP A 3 29.10 -75.00 42.87
C ASP A 3 28.87 -74.31 41.51
N ALA A 4 28.97 -75.07 40.41
CA ALA A 4 28.74 -74.58 39.05
C ALA A 4 27.26 -74.19 38.77
N THR A 5 26.29 -74.76 39.49
CA THR A 5 24.87 -74.39 39.38
C THR A 5 24.52 -73.16 40.22
N LEU A 6 25.22 -72.95 41.33
CA LEU A 6 25.05 -71.79 42.20
C LEU A 6 25.61 -70.52 41.56
N LEU A 7 26.80 -70.61 40.93
CA LEU A 7 27.41 -69.51 40.16
C LEU A 7 26.53 -69.04 38.99
N LYS A 8 25.98 -69.96 38.19
CA LYS A 8 25.07 -69.63 37.09
C LYS A 8 23.77 -68.96 37.55
N SER A 9 23.28 -69.35 38.72
CA SER A 9 22.06 -68.76 39.31
C SER A 9 22.32 -67.34 39.80
N ILE A 10 23.50 -67.09 40.36
CA ILE A 10 23.93 -65.76 40.83
C ILE A 10 24.19 -64.82 39.65
N GLU A 11 24.85 -65.28 38.59
CA GLU A 11 25.04 -64.51 37.35
C GLU A 11 23.70 -64.11 36.72
N LEU A 12 22.73 -65.03 36.66
CA LEU A 12 21.41 -64.75 36.08
C LEU A 12 20.60 -63.73 36.90
N VAL A 13 20.74 -63.75 38.23
CA VAL A 13 20.10 -62.77 39.12
C VAL A 13 20.80 -61.41 39.01
N LEU A 14 22.13 -61.38 38.90
CA LEU A 14 22.90 -60.15 38.69
C LEU A 14 22.57 -59.51 37.33
N ASP A 15 22.51 -60.29 36.26
CA ASP A 15 22.17 -59.77 34.92
C ASP A 15 20.73 -59.25 34.85
N ASN A 16 19.77 -59.93 35.50
CA ASN A 16 18.39 -59.45 35.56
C ASN A 16 18.26 -58.18 36.39
N THR A 17 18.91 -58.11 37.56
CA THR A 17 18.83 -56.93 38.45
C THR A 17 19.60 -55.72 37.89
N LEU A 18 20.74 -55.94 37.24
CA LEU A 18 21.48 -54.89 36.53
C LEU A 18 20.73 -54.42 35.28
N GLY A 19 20.07 -55.33 34.56
CA GLY A 19 19.21 -55.01 33.41
C GLY A 19 17.99 -54.18 33.80
N GLU A 20 17.29 -54.56 34.87
CA GLU A 20 16.15 -53.80 35.42
C GLU A 20 16.58 -52.42 35.93
N ALA A 21 17.72 -52.32 36.62
CA ALA A 21 18.27 -51.04 37.08
C ALA A 21 18.70 -50.13 35.91
N ALA A 22 19.26 -50.68 34.84
CA ALA A 22 19.62 -49.95 33.63
C ALA A 22 18.38 -49.43 32.88
N GLN A 23 17.34 -50.26 32.74
CA GLN A 23 16.06 -49.86 32.15
C GLN A 23 15.38 -48.76 32.95
N LYS A 24 15.40 -48.86 34.29
CA LYS A 24 14.85 -47.83 35.16
C LYS A 24 15.57 -46.49 34.98
N ARG A 25 16.91 -46.48 34.96
CA ARG A 25 17.69 -45.26 34.69
C ARG A 25 17.39 -44.67 33.32
N GLN A 26 17.23 -45.51 32.29
CA GLN A 26 16.90 -45.05 30.94
C GLN A 26 15.52 -44.38 30.88
N LEU A 27 14.51 -44.94 31.56
CA LEU A 27 13.19 -44.34 31.68
C LEU A 27 13.22 -43.04 32.49
N GLU A 28 13.99 -42.98 33.57
CA GLU A 28 14.21 -41.76 34.36
C GLU A 28 14.86 -40.65 33.52
N THR A 29 15.85 -40.98 32.68
CA THR A 29 16.48 -40.00 31.77
C THR A 29 15.52 -39.52 30.70
N GLN A 30 14.73 -40.42 30.08
CA GLN A 30 13.74 -40.05 29.06
C GLN A 30 12.65 -39.14 29.65
N LEU A 31 12.17 -39.48 30.83
CA LEU A 31 11.18 -38.68 31.55
C LEU A 31 11.75 -37.30 31.92
N SER A 32 13.00 -37.22 32.39
CA SER A 32 13.67 -35.96 32.68
C SER A 32 13.81 -35.07 31.43
N GLU A 33 14.19 -35.65 30.30
CA GLU A 33 14.27 -34.95 29.01
C GLU A 33 12.89 -34.46 28.55
N GLU A 34 11.86 -35.29 28.62
CA GLU A 34 10.49 -34.90 28.28
C GLU A 34 10.01 -33.73 29.15
N LEU A 35 10.17 -33.80 30.47
CA LEU A 35 9.78 -32.72 31.38
C LEU A 35 10.53 -31.41 31.07
N ARG A 36 11.81 -31.49 30.74
CA ARG A 36 12.61 -30.34 30.31
C ARG A 36 12.06 -29.72 29.03
N THR A 37 11.70 -30.53 28.03
CA THR A 37 11.12 -30.02 26.78
C THR A 37 9.78 -29.34 27.00
N ILE A 38 8.91 -29.88 27.86
CA ILE A 38 7.61 -29.29 28.19
C ILE A 38 7.82 -27.92 28.87
N ARG A 39 8.75 -27.83 29.84
CA ARG A 39 9.10 -26.58 30.51
C ARG A 39 9.62 -25.53 29.54
N ASP A 40 10.60 -25.90 28.71
CA ASP A 40 11.23 -24.97 27.76
C ASP A 40 10.22 -24.49 26.70
N THR A 41 9.26 -25.34 26.32
CA THR A 41 8.16 -24.99 25.40
C THR A 41 7.19 -24.00 26.04
N ALA A 42 6.77 -24.23 27.29
CA ALA A 42 5.87 -23.32 28.00
C ALA A 42 6.52 -21.95 28.25
N PHE A 43 7.81 -21.92 28.56
CA PHE A 43 8.58 -20.69 28.72
C PHE A 43 8.65 -19.88 27.42
N ARG A 44 9.03 -20.53 26.31
CA ARG A 44 9.09 -19.88 25.00
C ARG A 44 7.72 -19.37 24.55
N ALA A 45 6.65 -20.12 24.79
CA ALA A 45 5.30 -19.71 24.41
C ALA A 45 4.89 -18.36 25.02
N VAL A 46 5.24 -18.12 26.29
CA VAL A 46 4.95 -16.84 26.97
C VAL A 46 5.76 -15.69 26.35
N ILE A 47 7.06 -15.90 26.13
CA ILE A 47 7.94 -14.89 25.53
C ILE A 47 7.52 -14.55 24.10
N ASP A 48 7.25 -15.58 23.28
CA ASP A 48 6.86 -15.42 21.88
C ASP A 48 5.51 -14.71 21.77
N GLN A 49 4.57 -15.03 22.66
CA GLN A 49 3.28 -14.35 22.75
C GLN A 49 3.45 -12.85 23.05
N GLU A 50 4.30 -12.50 24.01
CA GLU A 50 4.53 -11.10 24.39
C GLU A 50 5.30 -10.33 23.31
N LYS A 51 6.34 -10.92 22.72
CA LYS A 51 7.07 -10.34 21.58
C LYS A 51 6.14 -10.10 20.39
N LEU A 52 5.25 -11.06 20.09
CA LEU A 52 4.25 -10.93 19.03
C LEU A 52 3.24 -9.82 19.32
N ARG A 53 2.76 -9.71 20.57
CA ARG A 53 1.83 -8.65 21.00
C ARG A 53 2.45 -7.27 20.79
N ARG A 54 3.69 -7.06 21.25
CA ARG A 54 4.43 -5.80 21.10
C ARG A 54 4.71 -5.48 19.63
N SER A 55 5.20 -6.46 18.87
CA SER A 55 5.50 -6.30 17.44
C SER A 55 4.25 -5.91 16.63
N ARG A 56 3.10 -6.56 16.88
CA ARG A 56 1.83 -6.18 16.22
C ARG A 56 1.38 -4.77 16.58
N GLY A 57 1.56 -4.35 17.83
CA GLY A 57 1.24 -2.98 18.26
C GLY A 57 2.13 -1.95 17.56
N ALA A 58 3.43 -2.20 17.55
CA ALA A 58 4.42 -1.40 16.86
C ALA A 58 4.15 -1.28 15.35
N GLN A 59 3.80 -2.38 14.71
CA GLN A 59 3.48 -2.42 13.28
C GLN A 59 2.22 -1.59 12.97
N LYS A 60 1.19 -1.65 13.81
CA LYS A 60 0.00 -0.78 13.65
C LYS A 60 0.35 0.71 13.77
N ALA A 61 1.17 1.08 14.76
CA ALA A 61 1.61 2.47 14.93
C ALA A 61 2.41 2.95 13.71
N GLN A 62 3.33 2.12 13.21
CA GLN A 62 4.10 2.38 12.00
C GLN A 62 3.20 2.53 10.78
N GLU A 63 2.24 1.62 10.56
CA GLU A 63 1.30 1.65 9.44
C GLU A 63 0.42 2.90 9.46
N ALA A 64 -0.09 3.31 10.63
CA ALA A 64 -0.89 4.53 10.74
C ALA A 64 -0.09 5.79 10.36
N VAL A 65 1.15 5.89 10.83
CA VAL A 65 2.05 7.00 10.46
C VAL A 65 2.47 6.92 8.99
N ALA A 66 2.69 5.72 8.46
CA ALA A 66 2.99 5.51 7.04
C ALA A 66 1.84 5.98 6.13
N LEU A 67 0.58 5.71 6.52
CA LEU A 67 -0.61 6.20 5.83
C LEU A 67 -0.69 7.72 5.86
N TYR A 68 -0.42 8.34 7.02
CA TYR A 68 -0.35 9.80 7.14
C TYR A 68 0.72 10.41 6.22
N CYS A 69 1.94 9.88 6.23
CA CYS A 69 3.03 10.32 5.35
C CYS A 69 2.65 10.16 3.87
N SER A 70 1.98 9.06 3.51
CA SER A 70 1.49 8.83 2.15
C SER A 70 0.46 9.88 1.73
N ALA A 71 -0.47 10.26 2.63
CA ALA A 71 -1.42 11.34 2.39
C ALA A 71 -0.72 12.70 2.19
N CYS A 72 0.33 12.99 2.96
CA CYS A 72 1.15 14.20 2.78
C CYS A 72 1.83 14.24 1.40
N VAL A 73 2.36 13.09 0.93
CA VAL A 73 2.94 12.98 -0.42
C VAL A 73 1.87 13.20 -1.49
N ALA A 74 0.69 12.61 -1.34
CA ALA A 74 -0.41 12.79 -2.28
C ALA A 74 -0.86 14.27 -2.36
N LYS A 75 -0.98 14.95 -1.22
CA LYS A 75 -1.25 16.39 -1.14
C LYS A 75 -0.18 17.21 -1.86
N SER A 76 1.09 16.88 -1.64
CA SER A 76 2.22 17.57 -2.28
C SER A 76 2.21 17.40 -3.80
N LYS A 77 1.93 16.17 -4.28
CA LYS A 77 1.75 15.91 -5.72
C LYS A 77 0.61 16.71 -6.31
N LYS A 78 -0.55 16.76 -5.63
CA LYS A 78 -1.70 17.57 -6.07
C LYS A 78 -1.35 19.05 -6.14
N ALA A 79 -0.59 19.57 -5.18
CA ALA A 79 -0.13 20.96 -5.20
C ALA A 79 0.79 21.25 -6.39
N LEU A 80 1.72 20.36 -6.72
CA LEU A 80 2.59 20.50 -7.90
C LEU A 80 1.82 20.45 -9.23
N VAL A 81 0.85 19.55 -9.36
CA VAL A 81 0.00 19.45 -10.56
C VAL A 81 -0.81 20.73 -10.78
N MET A 82 -1.23 21.40 -9.70
CA MET A 82 -2.00 22.65 -9.77
C MET A 82 -1.12 23.90 -9.91
N ASP A 83 0.20 23.77 -9.79
CA ASP A 83 1.13 24.91 -9.89
C ASP A 83 1.38 25.27 -11.36
N ALA A 84 1.06 26.51 -11.73
CA ALA A 84 1.20 26.99 -13.10
C ALA A 84 2.66 26.99 -13.61
N ARG A 85 3.66 26.89 -12.73
CA ARG A 85 5.09 26.83 -13.09
C ARG A 85 5.54 25.42 -13.49
N VAL A 86 4.76 24.39 -13.16
CA VAL A 86 5.08 22.99 -13.44
C VAL A 86 4.31 22.55 -14.69
N PRO A 87 4.97 21.89 -15.66
CA PRO A 87 4.27 21.31 -16.80
C PRO A 87 3.18 20.34 -16.34
N ASP A 88 1.94 20.61 -16.75
CA ASP A 88 0.81 19.73 -16.47
C ASP A 88 0.74 18.60 -17.51
N VAL A 89 0.28 17.43 -17.09
CA VAL A 89 0.09 16.28 -17.97
C VAL A 89 -1.37 16.24 -18.38
N ILE A 90 -1.62 16.31 -19.69
CA ILE A 90 -2.97 16.20 -20.22
C ILE A 90 -3.40 14.74 -20.05
N ASN A 91 -4.43 14.48 -19.22
CA ASN A 91 -5.06 13.16 -19.08
C ASN A 91 -5.90 12.79 -20.31
N TYR A 92 -5.28 12.75 -21.49
CA TYR A 92 -5.97 12.61 -22.78
C TYR A 92 -6.65 11.24 -22.95
N LEU A 93 -6.14 10.18 -22.30
CA LEU A 93 -6.77 8.85 -22.34
C LEU A 93 -8.05 8.78 -21.51
N GLU A 94 -8.06 9.36 -20.31
CA GLU A 94 -9.28 9.48 -19.49
C GLU A 94 -10.33 10.33 -20.22
N ARG A 95 -9.91 11.47 -20.77
CA ARG A 95 -10.77 12.35 -21.59
C ARG A 95 -11.31 11.62 -22.83
N TYR A 96 -10.46 10.87 -23.54
CA TYR A 96 -10.89 10.07 -24.69
C TYR A 96 -11.92 9.01 -24.30
N ASN A 97 -11.72 8.35 -23.16
CA ASN A 97 -12.69 7.41 -22.61
C ASN A 97 -14.02 8.10 -22.26
N GLU A 98 -13.98 9.28 -21.65
CA GLU A 98 -15.18 10.10 -21.42
C GLU A 98 -15.88 10.47 -22.73
N PHE A 99 -15.13 10.83 -23.79
CA PHE A 99 -15.70 11.17 -25.09
C PHE A 99 -16.54 10.02 -25.66
N ARG A 100 -16.10 8.78 -25.47
CA ARG A 100 -16.85 7.58 -25.88
C ARG A 100 -18.17 7.40 -25.13
N GLY A 101 -18.37 8.08 -24.01
CA GLY A 101 -19.65 8.10 -23.29
C GLY A 101 -20.63 9.18 -23.77
N ILE A 102 -20.19 10.12 -24.62
CA ILE A 102 -20.99 11.28 -25.00
C ILE A 102 -21.86 10.96 -26.22
N GLN A 103 -23.18 11.09 -26.07
CA GLN A 103 -24.15 10.88 -27.15
C GLN A 103 -24.52 12.16 -27.91
N ASP A 104 -24.27 13.33 -27.33
CA ASP A 104 -24.53 14.62 -27.97
C ASP A 104 -23.31 15.09 -28.78
N ARG A 105 -23.49 15.26 -30.10
CA ARG A 105 -22.41 15.70 -31.00
C ARG A 105 -21.84 17.07 -30.66
N GLY A 106 -22.66 18.01 -30.18
CA GLY A 106 -22.21 19.36 -29.83
C GLY A 106 -21.33 19.33 -28.59
N ILE A 107 -21.75 18.57 -27.57
CA ILE A 107 -20.97 18.36 -26.35
C ILE A 107 -19.67 17.63 -26.68
N LEU A 108 -19.70 16.57 -27.49
CA LEU A 108 -18.50 15.81 -27.89
C LEU A 108 -17.46 16.73 -28.56
N LEU A 109 -17.87 17.46 -29.60
CA LEU A 109 -16.96 18.37 -30.31
C LEU A 109 -16.42 19.48 -29.40
N THR A 110 -17.24 19.99 -28.47
CA THR A 110 -16.79 21.00 -27.50
C THR A 110 -15.73 20.44 -26.55
N ARG A 111 -15.93 19.21 -26.05
CA ARG A 111 -14.97 18.56 -25.14
C ARG A 111 -13.65 18.20 -25.82
N ILE A 112 -13.70 17.78 -27.09
CA ILE A 112 -12.51 17.56 -27.91
C ILE A 112 -11.75 18.88 -28.11
N ALA A 113 -12.45 19.95 -28.52
CA ALA A 113 -11.83 21.27 -28.70
C ALA A 113 -11.16 21.77 -27.42
N GLN A 114 -11.84 21.67 -26.27
CA GLN A 114 -11.27 22.01 -24.96
C GLN A 114 -9.97 21.23 -24.65
N THR A 115 -9.83 20.02 -25.16
CA THR A 115 -8.62 19.19 -24.93
C THR A 115 -7.50 19.59 -25.90
N ILE A 116 -7.83 19.99 -27.13
CA ILE A 116 -6.86 20.60 -28.06
C ILE A 116 -6.35 21.93 -27.50
N ASP A 117 -7.21 22.75 -26.88
CA ASP A 117 -6.82 24.01 -26.24
C ASP A 117 -5.81 23.80 -25.10
N LEU A 118 -5.84 22.65 -24.41
CA LEU A 118 -4.82 22.30 -23.42
C LEU A 118 -3.46 22.06 -24.09
N ALA A 119 -3.43 21.40 -25.23
CA ALA A 119 -2.19 21.20 -26.00
C ALA A 119 -1.66 22.55 -26.54
N ASP A 120 -2.53 23.45 -27.01
CA ASP A 120 -2.16 24.81 -27.41
C ASP A 120 -1.55 25.61 -26.25
N LYS A 121 -2.12 25.47 -25.04
CA LYS A 121 -1.55 26.07 -23.83
C LYS A 121 -0.14 25.55 -23.54
N VAL A 122 0.12 24.25 -23.71
CA VAL A 122 1.46 23.68 -23.57
C VAL A 122 2.41 24.26 -24.63
N CYS A 123 1.95 24.37 -25.88
CA CYS A 123 2.72 24.94 -27.00
C CYS A 123 3.05 26.42 -26.83
N SER A 124 2.26 27.17 -26.06
CA SER A 124 2.44 28.61 -25.84
C SER A 124 3.15 28.96 -24.53
N THR A 125 3.19 28.04 -23.57
CA THR A 125 3.80 28.28 -22.25
C THR A 125 5.28 27.88 -22.24
N GLU A 126 6.16 28.77 -21.76
CA GLU A 126 7.55 28.44 -21.50
C GLU A 126 7.71 27.93 -20.06
N PHE A 127 7.89 26.62 -19.93
CA PHE A 127 8.22 25.99 -18.66
C PHE A 127 9.75 25.90 -18.48
N GLY A 128 10.21 25.98 -17.23
CA GLY A 128 11.62 25.86 -16.85
C GLY A 128 12.05 26.90 -15.83
N THR A 129 11.66 28.17 -16.01
CA THR A 129 11.91 29.22 -15.02
C THR A 129 10.91 29.11 -13.87
N GLY A 130 11.37 28.65 -12.70
CA GLY A 130 10.56 28.56 -11.48
C GLY A 130 10.06 27.17 -11.10
N VAL A 131 10.34 26.13 -11.91
CA VAL A 131 10.05 24.73 -11.54
C VAL A 131 10.79 24.36 -10.25
N GLN A 132 12.08 24.68 -10.16
CA GLN A 132 12.89 24.44 -8.96
C GLN A 132 12.29 25.12 -7.71
N ASP A 133 11.77 26.34 -7.86
CA ASP A 133 11.19 27.08 -6.74
C ASP A 133 9.82 26.51 -6.33
N ALA A 134 9.00 26.08 -7.28
CA ALA A 134 7.75 25.37 -7.01
C ALA A 134 7.99 24.09 -6.19
N PHE A 135 8.99 23.29 -6.58
CA PHE A 135 9.37 22.09 -5.83
C PHE A 135 9.92 22.41 -4.44
N LYS A 136 10.73 23.46 -4.27
CA LYS A 136 11.19 23.90 -2.95
C LYS A 136 10.05 24.36 -2.04
N GLU A 137 9.11 25.14 -2.57
CA GLU A 137 7.92 25.58 -1.83
C GLU A 137 7.06 24.40 -1.38
N VAL A 138 6.77 23.46 -2.29
CA VAL A 138 6.02 22.25 -1.95
C VAL A 138 6.78 21.35 -0.98
N ALA A 139 8.11 21.23 -1.11
CA ALA A 139 8.93 20.48 -0.16
C ALA A 139 8.88 21.08 1.25
N ASN A 140 8.85 22.40 1.37
CA ASN A 140 8.68 23.08 2.66
C ASN A 140 7.30 22.83 3.26
N LEU A 141 6.25 22.84 2.44
CA LEU A 141 4.89 22.48 2.88
C LEU A 141 4.82 21.01 3.33
N PHE A 142 5.41 20.10 2.56
CA PHE A 142 5.50 18.68 2.89
C PHE A 142 6.23 18.45 4.22
N LYS A 143 7.36 19.12 4.44
CA LYS A 143 8.09 19.08 5.70
C LYS A 143 7.25 19.58 6.87
N ALA A 144 6.53 20.69 6.68
CA ALA A 144 5.65 21.25 7.70
C ALA A 144 4.48 20.31 8.04
N ASP A 145 3.85 19.72 7.01
CA ASP A 145 2.80 18.71 7.18
C ASP A 145 3.35 17.50 7.95
N ILE A 146 4.47 16.92 7.53
CA ILE A 146 5.10 15.81 8.24
C ILE A 146 5.39 16.15 9.71
N ALA A 147 5.89 17.36 9.98
CA ALA A 147 6.20 17.78 11.35
C ALA A 147 4.98 17.78 12.28
N MET A 148 3.75 17.87 11.74
CA MET A 148 2.52 17.82 12.54
C MET A 148 2.36 16.48 13.28
N VAL A 149 2.91 15.38 12.77
CA VAL A 149 2.84 14.08 13.48
C VAL A 149 3.59 14.13 14.82
N GLY A 150 4.62 14.98 14.94
CA GLY A 150 5.37 15.19 16.19
C GLY A 150 4.57 15.92 17.28
N SER A 151 3.42 16.50 16.94
CA SER A 151 2.49 17.09 17.92
C SER A 151 1.66 16.05 18.67
N ILE A 152 1.67 14.79 18.21
CA ILE A 152 0.93 13.69 18.83
C ILE A 152 1.81 13.08 19.92
N GLY A 153 1.52 13.44 21.17
CA GLY A 153 2.11 12.80 22.35
C GLY A 153 1.38 11.52 22.74
N VAL A 154 2.11 10.55 23.29
CA VAL A 154 1.52 9.34 23.89
C VAL A 154 0.67 9.72 25.12
N GLY A 155 -0.55 9.20 25.19
CA GLY A 155 -1.45 9.41 26.31
C GLY A 155 -1.00 8.70 27.60
N ALA A 156 -1.72 8.94 28.69
CA ALA A 156 -1.46 8.27 29.97
C ALA A 156 -1.77 6.76 29.89
N PRO A 157 -0.97 5.90 30.52
CA PRO A 157 -1.26 4.47 30.57
C PRO A 157 -2.49 4.19 31.44
N SER A 158 -3.49 3.47 30.92
CA SER A 158 -4.59 3.02 31.78
C SER A 158 -4.11 1.90 32.70
N SER A 159 -4.33 2.04 34.01
CA SER A 159 -4.21 0.92 34.93
C SER A 159 -5.33 -0.09 34.63
N GLY A 160 -5.02 -1.16 33.90
CA GLY A 160 -5.85 -2.37 33.94
C GLY A 160 -6.02 -2.82 35.40
N LYS A 161 -7.10 -3.54 35.71
CA LYS A 161 -7.46 -4.02 37.06
C LYS A 161 -6.44 -5.01 37.66
N HIS A 162 -5.21 -4.59 37.92
CA HIS A 162 -4.24 -5.36 38.67
C HIS A 162 -3.59 -4.44 39.71
N GLN A 163 -4.36 -4.17 40.78
CA GLN A 163 -3.78 -3.88 42.09
C GLN A 163 -3.17 -5.18 42.64
N GLY A 164 -2.12 -5.67 41.99
CA GLY A 164 -1.10 -6.49 42.64
C GLY A 164 -0.07 -5.54 43.23
N GLU A 165 0.42 -5.83 44.44
CA GLU A 165 1.38 -4.99 45.14
C GLU A 165 2.52 -4.48 44.24
N LYS A 166 2.87 -3.20 44.42
CA LYS A 166 4.10 -2.56 43.93
C LYS A 166 5.33 -3.37 44.36
N THR A 167 5.63 -4.46 43.65
CA THR A 167 6.70 -5.38 44.04
C THR A 167 7.99 -5.06 43.28
N LEU A 168 7.90 -4.63 42.01
CA LEU A 168 9.09 -4.18 41.26
C LEU A 168 9.68 -2.86 41.76
N MET A 169 8.91 -2.01 42.43
CA MET A 169 9.40 -0.71 42.96
C MET A 169 10.16 -0.82 44.29
N ARG A 170 10.37 -2.03 44.83
CA ARG A 170 11.03 -2.26 46.13
C ARG A 170 12.33 -3.07 46.00
N GLY A 171 13.07 -2.87 44.91
CA GLY A 171 14.44 -3.35 44.75
C GLY A 171 15.39 -2.18 44.44
N ASN A 172 16.12 -1.72 45.46
CA ASN A 172 17.35 -0.93 45.44
C ASN A 172 17.54 0.17 44.37
N SER A 173 17.50 1.42 44.84
CA SER A 173 18.38 2.55 44.47
C SER A 173 18.99 2.60 43.05
N GLU A 174 18.57 3.59 42.27
CA GLU A 174 19.42 4.34 41.31
C GLU A 174 20.14 3.58 40.19
N ALA A 175 19.69 2.37 39.84
CA ALA A 175 20.04 1.73 38.58
C ALA A 175 18.77 1.13 37.98
N THR A 176 18.11 1.87 37.09
CA THR A 176 17.03 1.34 36.25
C THR A 176 17.64 0.34 35.26
N VAL A 177 17.87 -0.89 35.73
CA VAL A 177 18.24 -1.99 34.85
C VAL A 177 17.04 -2.24 33.97
N SER A 178 17.15 -1.93 32.68
CA SER A 178 16.17 -2.30 31.66
C SER A 178 16.11 -3.82 31.59
N SER A 179 15.27 -4.44 32.43
CA SER A 179 15.06 -5.89 32.44
C SER A 179 14.42 -6.33 31.13
N SER A 180 15.01 -7.30 30.42
CA SER A 180 14.41 -7.80 29.18
C SER A 180 13.16 -8.65 29.48
N VAL A 181 12.30 -8.82 28.47
CA VAL A 181 11.15 -9.75 28.52
C VAL A 181 11.57 -11.16 28.94
N GLU A 182 12.78 -11.58 28.53
CA GLU A 182 13.33 -12.90 28.84
C GLU A 182 13.75 -13.00 30.30
N ASP A 183 14.36 -11.96 30.86
CA ASP A 183 14.79 -11.92 32.26
C ASP A 183 13.58 -11.95 33.20
N VAL A 184 12.56 -11.13 32.92
CA VAL A 184 11.33 -11.04 33.74
C VAL A 184 10.55 -12.35 33.69
N ALA A 185 10.41 -12.95 32.50
CA ALA A 185 9.78 -14.26 32.40
C ALA A 185 10.61 -15.33 33.12
N SER A 186 11.95 -15.29 32.99
CA SER A 186 12.80 -16.31 33.60
C SER A 186 12.77 -16.26 35.12
N GLU A 187 12.76 -15.07 35.71
CA GLU A 187 12.64 -14.86 37.16
C GLU A 187 11.28 -15.37 37.66
N ALA A 188 10.18 -15.05 36.97
CA ALA A 188 8.85 -15.52 37.36
C ALA A 188 8.71 -17.05 37.28
N PHE A 189 9.28 -17.68 36.25
CA PHE A 189 9.34 -19.14 36.13
C PHE A 189 10.22 -19.76 37.20
N ALA A 190 11.37 -19.16 37.53
CA ALA A 190 12.25 -19.66 38.60
C ALA A 190 11.56 -19.58 39.97
N GLU A 191 10.90 -18.47 40.29
CA GLU A 191 10.21 -18.26 41.58
C GLU A 191 9.07 -19.28 41.78
N THR A 192 8.26 -19.54 40.76
CA THR A 192 7.15 -20.51 40.84
C THR A 192 7.57 -21.97 40.72
N LEU A 193 8.73 -22.26 40.10
CA LEU A 193 9.27 -23.61 39.97
C LEU A 193 10.27 -23.98 41.07
N ASN A 194 10.80 -23.02 41.85
CA ASN A 194 11.72 -23.29 42.98
C ASN A 194 11.02 -23.91 44.20
N ASP A 195 9.70 -23.83 44.30
CA ASP A 195 8.88 -24.48 45.35
C ASP A 195 8.88 -26.03 45.27
N VAL A 196 9.77 -26.63 44.47
CA VAL A 196 9.64 -27.99 43.92
C VAL A 196 10.77 -28.94 44.29
N GLU A 197 11.93 -28.48 44.78
CA GLU A 197 13.00 -29.41 45.22
C GLU A 197 12.56 -30.35 46.37
N ALA A 198 11.35 -30.17 46.93
CA ALA A 198 10.83 -30.92 48.07
C ALA A 198 9.76 -31.99 47.78
N SER A 199 9.32 -32.23 46.53
CA SER A 199 8.19 -33.15 46.27
C SER A 199 8.57 -34.43 45.51
N ASP A 200 9.28 -35.32 46.22
CA ASP A 200 9.51 -36.74 45.90
C ASP A 200 8.23 -37.63 45.96
N LEU A 201 7.03 -37.07 45.72
CA LEU A 201 5.77 -37.64 46.23
C LEU A 201 4.78 -38.20 45.19
N LEU A 202 5.19 -38.43 43.93
CA LEU A 202 4.29 -38.97 42.90
C LEU A 202 4.79 -40.29 42.32
N ASP A 203 4.06 -41.36 42.62
CA ASP A 203 4.42 -42.75 42.26
C ASP A 203 4.23 -43.10 40.77
N THR A 204 3.65 -42.21 39.94
CA THR A 204 3.38 -42.48 38.52
C THR A 204 3.86 -41.37 37.57
N PRO A 205 4.45 -41.71 36.41
CA PRO A 205 4.88 -40.74 35.41
C PRO A 205 3.77 -39.80 34.91
N GLN A 206 2.54 -40.31 34.77
CA GLN A 206 1.39 -39.49 34.36
C GLN A 206 0.99 -38.45 35.42
N ALA A 207 1.01 -38.81 36.72
CA ALA A 207 0.70 -37.86 37.77
C ALA A 207 1.76 -36.75 37.86
N MET A 208 3.04 -37.11 37.68
CA MET A 208 4.13 -36.13 37.65
C MET A 208 4.01 -35.17 36.47
N LYS A 209 3.62 -35.66 35.29
CA LYS A 209 3.36 -34.82 34.11
C LYS A 209 2.20 -33.84 34.33
N ALA A 210 1.08 -34.33 34.86
CA ALA A 210 -0.10 -33.49 35.12
C ALA A 210 0.18 -32.39 36.17
N GLU A 211 0.97 -32.71 37.20
CA GLU A 211 1.40 -31.72 38.19
C GLU A 211 2.38 -30.70 37.59
N LEU A 212 3.33 -31.14 36.75
CA LEU A 212 4.21 -30.22 36.02
C LEU A 212 3.39 -29.27 35.13
N GLU A 213 2.42 -29.77 34.37
CA GLU A 213 1.54 -28.94 33.53
C GLU A 213 0.76 -27.90 34.36
N ASN A 214 0.23 -28.30 35.52
CA ASN A 214 -0.42 -27.37 36.44
C ASN A 214 0.53 -26.31 37.01
N ARG A 215 1.79 -26.68 37.28
CA ARG A 215 2.83 -25.74 37.73
C ARG A 215 3.26 -24.80 36.63
N LEU A 216 3.48 -25.30 35.42
CA LEU A 216 3.79 -24.49 34.26
C LEU A 216 2.66 -23.50 33.96
N ARG A 217 1.40 -23.92 34.10
CA ARG A 217 0.26 -22.99 33.98
C ARG A 217 0.31 -21.87 35.01
N ARG A 218 0.63 -22.18 36.28
CA ARG A 218 0.83 -21.17 37.33
C ARG A 218 2.02 -20.26 37.02
N ALA A 219 3.15 -20.82 36.59
CA ALA A 219 4.35 -20.08 36.20
C ALA A 219 4.09 -19.15 35.01
N SER A 220 3.42 -19.63 33.96
CA SER A 220 3.01 -18.82 32.81
C SER A 220 2.08 -17.68 33.23
N THR A 221 1.15 -17.93 34.16
CA THR A 221 0.25 -16.87 34.67
C THR A 221 1.03 -15.82 35.47
N ALA A 222 1.95 -16.25 36.34
CA ALA A 222 2.81 -15.34 37.10
C ALA A 222 3.74 -14.53 36.19
N ALA A 223 4.35 -15.17 35.19
CA ALA A 223 5.16 -14.51 34.18
C ALA A 223 4.35 -13.48 33.40
N GLN A 224 3.12 -13.80 32.99
CA GLN A 224 2.26 -12.84 32.29
C GLN A 224 1.95 -11.61 33.16
N VAL A 225 1.65 -11.80 34.45
CA VAL A 225 1.42 -10.67 35.39
C VAL A 225 2.65 -9.76 35.48
N ARG A 226 3.84 -10.34 35.60
CA ARG A 226 5.10 -9.56 35.66
C ARG A 226 5.41 -8.85 34.33
N LEU A 227 5.10 -9.48 33.20
CA LEU A 227 5.24 -8.87 31.87
C LEU A 227 4.23 -7.74 31.65
N ASP A 228 3.02 -7.86 32.18
CA ASP A 228 2.03 -6.79 32.17
C ASP A 228 2.47 -5.61 33.06
N GLU A 229 3.10 -5.87 34.20
CA GLU A 229 3.74 -4.85 35.06
C GLU A 229 4.90 -4.15 34.33
N LEU A 230 5.78 -4.91 33.66
CA LEU A 230 6.87 -4.36 32.84
C LEU A 230 6.31 -3.47 31.73
N ALA A 231 5.31 -3.96 30.99
CA ALA A 231 4.67 -3.22 29.91
C ALA A 231 4.02 -1.93 30.42
N PHE A 232 3.44 -1.93 31.63
CA PHE A 232 2.90 -0.72 32.25
C PHE A 232 4.01 0.29 32.60
N CYS A 233 5.14 -0.17 33.15
CA CYS A 233 6.28 0.69 33.45
C CYS A 233 6.88 1.30 32.18
N GLU A 234 7.07 0.51 31.12
CA GLU A 234 7.52 0.99 29.80
C GLU A 234 6.54 2.01 29.22
N ALA A 235 5.23 1.71 29.27
CA ALA A 235 4.14 2.59 28.84
C ALA A 235 4.10 3.92 29.61
N ALA A 236 4.37 3.90 30.92
CA ALA A 236 4.46 5.10 31.75
C ALA A 236 5.71 5.93 31.44
N SER A 237 6.82 5.28 31.07
CA SER A 237 8.08 5.97 30.74
C SER A 237 8.01 6.82 29.46
N ILE A 238 7.10 6.45 28.55
CA ILE A 238 6.89 7.14 27.27
C ILE A 238 5.70 8.10 27.30
N GLU A 239 5.05 8.29 28.46
CA GLU A 239 3.91 9.20 28.56
C GLU A 239 4.33 10.62 28.17
N GLY A 240 3.60 11.22 27.23
CA GLY A 240 3.93 12.53 26.66
C GLY A 240 5.10 12.54 25.68
N GLU A 241 5.79 11.42 25.45
CA GLU A 241 6.80 11.29 24.40
C GLU A 241 6.12 11.44 23.03
N SER A 242 6.83 12.04 22.08
CA SER A 242 6.34 12.22 20.71
C SER A 242 7.49 11.98 19.72
N LEU A 243 7.14 11.91 18.44
CA LEU A 243 8.12 11.70 17.38
C LEU A 243 9.02 12.93 17.25
N ASP A 244 10.33 12.71 17.20
CA ASP A 244 11.31 13.78 16.99
C ASP A 244 11.29 14.23 15.53
N VAL A 245 10.72 15.42 15.33
CA VAL A 245 10.62 16.12 14.05
C VAL A 245 11.47 17.39 14.01
N SER A 246 12.23 17.68 15.08
CA SER A 246 12.98 18.93 15.21
C SER A 246 14.17 19.02 14.25
N SER A 247 14.72 17.87 13.86
CA SER A 247 15.93 17.74 13.06
C SER A 247 15.68 17.44 11.57
N LEU A 248 14.44 17.60 11.08
CA LEU A 248 14.11 17.27 9.69
C LEU A 248 14.91 18.14 8.69
N PRO A 249 15.61 17.54 7.71
CA PRO A 249 16.38 18.28 6.72
C PRO A 249 15.48 19.11 5.80
N SER A 250 16.01 20.24 5.32
CA SER A 250 15.37 21.02 4.26
C SER A 250 15.71 20.42 2.89
N PHE A 251 14.86 20.64 1.90
CA PHE A 251 15.10 20.16 0.54
C PHE A 251 16.23 20.95 -0.12
N ASP A 252 17.26 20.24 -0.56
CA ASP A 252 18.45 20.76 -1.24
C ASP A 252 18.68 20.12 -2.62
N GLY A 253 17.77 19.23 -3.06
CA GLY A 253 17.83 18.56 -4.34
C GLY A 253 17.69 19.50 -5.54
N GLU A 254 18.29 19.11 -6.66
CA GLU A 254 18.16 19.81 -7.95
C GLU A 254 17.04 19.18 -8.77
N ILE A 255 16.12 20.00 -9.26
CA ILE A 255 15.07 19.61 -10.21
C ILE A 255 15.46 20.17 -11.56
N THR A 256 15.63 19.27 -12.52
CA THR A 256 15.89 19.65 -13.91
C THR A 256 14.61 19.59 -14.71
N CYS A 257 14.40 20.60 -15.55
CA CYS A 257 13.30 20.65 -16.50
C CYS A 257 13.90 20.92 -17.88
N THR A 258 13.78 19.96 -18.78
CA THR A 258 14.33 20.04 -20.14
C THR A 258 13.21 20.03 -21.16
N CYS A 259 13.32 20.92 -22.15
CA CYS A 259 12.46 20.92 -23.33
C CYS A 259 12.98 19.84 -24.29
N VAL A 260 12.14 18.85 -24.61
CA VAL A 260 12.54 17.67 -25.39
C VAL A 260 12.31 17.87 -26.89
N PHE A 261 11.17 18.48 -27.24
CA PHE A 261 10.77 18.71 -28.62
C PHE A 261 10.88 20.20 -28.99
N ASP A 262 10.99 20.49 -30.28
CA ASP A 262 10.90 21.87 -30.77
C ASP A 262 9.45 22.35 -30.66
N ARG A 263 9.28 23.52 -30.04
CA ARG A 263 7.99 24.20 -29.91
C ARG A 263 7.39 24.53 -31.27
N HIS A 264 8.23 24.92 -32.24
CA HIS A 264 7.74 25.30 -33.56
C HIS A 264 7.16 24.10 -34.31
N GLU A 265 7.82 22.94 -34.24
CA GLU A 265 7.32 21.69 -34.84
C GLU A 265 6.02 21.22 -34.16
N LEU A 266 5.94 21.29 -32.83
CA LEU A 266 4.70 20.93 -32.13
C LEU A 266 3.54 21.87 -32.49
N GLN A 267 3.82 23.17 -32.66
CA GLN A 267 2.84 24.15 -33.14
C GLN A 267 2.40 23.85 -34.58
N GLU A 268 3.31 23.40 -35.45
CA GLU A 268 2.95 22.94 -36.80
C GLU A 268 2.00 21.75 -36.75
N LEU A 269 2.29 20.74 -35.92
CA LEU A 269 1.40 19.60 -35.73
C LEU A 269 0.02 20.04 -35.22
N LEU A 270 -0.02 20.95 -34.23
CA LEU A 270 -1.27 21.50 -33.71
C LEU A 270 -2.11 22.17 -34.81
N ASN A 271 -1.49 22.97 -35.67
CA ASN A 271 -2.19 23.62 -36.79
C ASN A 271 -2.78 22.59 -37.77
N GLU A 272 -2.04 21.53 -38.08
CA GLU A 272 -2.54 20.45 -38.94
C GLU A 272 -3.67 19.65 -38.26
N VAL A 273 -3.61 19.43 -36.94
CA VAL A 273 -4.69 18.79 -36.18
C VAL A 273 -5.92 19.68 -36.12
N LEU A 274 -5.79 21.00 -35.99
CA LEU A 274 -6.92 21.94 -36.04
C LEU A 274 -7.59 21.95 -37.43
N ALA A 275 -6.79 21.85 -38.51
CA ALA A 275 -7.30 21.71 -39.86
C ALA A 275 -8.08 20.39 -40.03
N SER A 276 -7.53 19.28 -39.53
CA SER A 276 -8.21 17.98 -39.52
C SER A 276 -9.48 18.00 -38.66
N PHE A 277 -9.44 18.64 -37.48
CA PHE A 277 -10.58 18.78 -36.57
C PHE A 277 -11.75 19.54 -37.19
N LYS A 278 -11.47 20.53 -38.04
CA LYS A 278 -12.50 21.24 -38.80
C LYS A 278 -13.24 20.30 -39.76
N THR A 279 -12.50 19.45 -40.46
CA THR A 279 -13.07 18.44 -41.37
C THR A 279 -13.83 17.37 -40.59
N TYR A 280 -13.23 16.82 -39.54
CA TYR A 280 -13.87 15.89 -38.61
C TYR A 280 -15.18 16.44 -38.02
N SER A 281 -15.18 17.70 -37.59
CA SER A 281 -16.38 18.37 -37.06
C SER A 281 -17.50 18.45 -38.10
N ALA A 282 -17.18 18.60 -39.39
CA ALA A 282 -18.17 18.53 -40.46
C ALA A 282 -18.70 17.09 -40.62
N VAL A 283 -17.81 16.09 -40.67
CA VAL A 283 -18.16 14.67 -40.76
C VAL A 283 -19.12 14.24 -39.63
N VAL A 284 -18.83 14.60 -38.39
CA VAL A 284 -19.67 14.25 -37.22
C VAL A 284 -21.01 14.99 -37.23
N ARG A 285 -21.06 16.21 -37.77
CA ARG A 285 -22.32 16.94 -37.92
C ARG A 285 -23.19 16.35 -39.02
N ASP A 286 -22.58 15.90 -40.10
CA ASP A 286 -23.25 15.36 -41.29
C ASP A 286 -23.72 13.91 -41.07
N ASN A 287 -22.93 13.08 -40.37
CA ASN A 287 -23.16 11.64 -40.21
C ASN A 287 -23.56 11.21 -38.78
N GLY A 288 -23.52 12.12 -37.80
CA GLY A 288 -23.88 11.85 -36.40
C GLY A 288 -22.74 11.24 -35.56
N VAL A 289 -23.03 10.99 -34.27
CA VAL A 289 -22.02 10.55 -33.28
C VAL A 289 -21.50 9.13 -33.54
N PHE A 290 -22.30 8.26 -34.17
CA PHE A 290 -21.85 6.91 -34.57
C PHE A 290 -20.73 6.94 -35.62
N ALA A 291 -20.58 8.04 -36.35
CA ALA A 291 -19.49 8.28 -37.28
C ALA A 291 -18.27 8.95 -36.62
N ALA A 292 -18.31 9.26 -35.31
CA ALA A 292 -17.30 10.09 -34.66
C ALA A 292 -16.05 9.34 -34.21
N PHE A 293 -16.06 8.01 -34.21
CA PHE A 293 -14.94 7.19 -33.76
C PHE A 293 -14.48 6.23 -34.86
N SER A 294 -13.20 5.87 -34.77
CA SER A 294 -12.54 4.89 -35.65
C SER A 294 -13.17 3.50 -35.51
N ASP A 295 -13.15 2.72 -36.57
CA ASP A 295 -13.72 1.36 -36.60
C ASP A 295 -13.00 0.38 -35.66
N GLY A 296 -11.77 0.71 -35.23
CA GLY A 296 -11.03 -0.02 -34.19
C GLY A 296 -11.39 0.37 -32.74
N SER A 297 -12.34 1.28 -32.52
CA SER A 297 -12.80 1.65 -31.18
C SER A 297 -13.99 0.79 -30.74
N ASP A 298 -14.07 0.41 -29.46
CA ASP A 298 -15.28 -0.27 -28.96
C ASP A 298 -16.47 0.71 -28.77
N PHE A 299 -16.45 1.89 -29.41
CA PHE A 299 -17.58 2.82 -29.38
C PHE A 299 -18.73 2.24 -30.21
N GLY A 300 -19.90 2.05 -29.58
CA GLY A 300 -21.06 1.43 -30.22
C GLY A 300 -21.08 -0.10 -30.17
N ASN A 301 -20.09 -0.74 -29.54
CA ASN A 301 -20.15 -2.19 -29.28
C ASN A 301 -21.18 -2.49 -28.19
N CYS A 302 -22.38 -2.91 -28.60
CA CYS A 302 -23.37 -3.50 -27.71
C CYS A 302 -22.95 -4.93 -27.33
N VAL A 303 -21.98 -5.11 -26.44
CA VAL A 303 -21.57 -6.45 -25.97
C VAL A 303 -22.53 -6.96 -24.88
N GLY A 304 -23.84 -6.81 -25.07
CA GLY A 304 -24.86 -7.20 -24.09
C GLY A 304 -25.63 -8.43 -24.54
N LEU A 305 -25.04 -9.63 -24.42
CA LEU A 305 -25.68 -10.93 -24.14
C LEU A 305 -24.72 -12.09 -24.46
N THR A 306 -24.26 -12.82 -23.44
CA THR A 306 -23.61 -14.13 -23.62
C THR A 306 -24.66 -15.22 -23.70
N SER A 307 -25.35 -15.35 -24.83
CA SER A 307 -26.02 -16.60 -25.22
C SER A 307 -26.59 -16.50 -26.63
N TRP A 308 -26.11 -17.35 -27.54
CA TRP A 308 -26.76 -17.62 -28.83
C TRP A 308 -28.19 -18.15 -28.64
N TRP A 309 -28.46 -18.81 -27.51
CA TRP A 309 -29.73 -19.52 -27.23
C TRP A 309 -30.93 -18.62 -26.91
N SER A 310 -30.70 -17.35 -26.55
CA SER A 310 -31.75 -16.44 -26.05
C SER A 310 -32.39 -15.56 -27.13
N ALA A 311 -32.03 -15.72 -28.41
CA ALA A 311 -32.55 -14.90 -29.51
C ALA A 311 -33.82 -15.48 -30.18
N TRP A 312 -34.38 -16.59 -29.69
CA TRP A 312 -35.45 -17.34 -30.38
C TRP A 312 -36.74 -17.58 -29.57
N ASP A 313 -36.89 -17.04 -28.36
CA ASP A 313 -38.17 -17.10 -27.65
C ASP A 313 -38.67 -15.72 -27.22
N ASP A 314 -39.89 -15.46 -27.68
CA ASP A 314 -40.73 -14.29 -27.50
C ASP A 314 -41.25 -14.18 -26.03
N TRP A 315 -41.67 -12.97 -25.68
CA TRP A 315 -42.54 -12.58 -24.56
C TRP A 315 -41.96 -12.09 -23.21
N SER A 316 -41.95 -10.75 -23.11
CA SER A 316 -42.25 -9.90 -21.93
C SER A 316 -41.28 -9.90 -20.74
N ALA A 317 -40.40 -8.89 -20.73
CA ALA A 317 -39.49 -8.54 -19.62
C ALA A 317 -40.20 -8.22 -18.28
N GLU A 318 -41.52 -7.99 -18.28
CA GLU A 318 -42.28 -7.61 -17.09
C GLU A 318 -42.71 -8.83 -16.23
N ALA A 319 -42.74 -10.04 -16.80
CA ALA A 319 -43.29 -11.22 -16.13
C ALA A 319 -42.32 -11.96 -15.19
N TYR A 320 -41.01 -11.71 -15.28
CA TYR A 320 -39.98 -12.45 -14.53
C TYR A 320 -39.05 -11.59 -13.66
N GLY A 321 -39.33 -10.30 -13.50
CA GLY A 321 -38.47 -9.43 -12.70
C GLY A 321 -37.07 -9.33 -13.30
N PHE A 322 -36.99 -8.69 -14.48
CA PHE A 322 -35.73 -8.48 -15.22
C PHE A 322 -34.70 -7.82 -14.29
N ASP A 323 -33.74 -8.62 -13.84
CA ASP A 323 -32.58 -8.17 -13.10
C ASP A 323 -31.54 -7.68 -14.11
N ASN A 324 -31.22 -6.39 -14.08
CA ASN A 324 -30.17 -5.80 -14.90
C ASN A 324 -28.77 -6.38 -14.59
N SER A 325 -28.64 -7.30 -13.63
CA SER A 325 -27.40 -8.04 -13.34
C SER A 325 -26.93 -8.98 -14.46
N GLU A 326 -27.80 -9.35 -15.40
CA GLU A 326 -27.42 -10.19 -16.56
C GLU A 326 -26.95 -9.37 -17.78
N TYR A 327 -27.09 -8.04 -17.74
CA TYR A 327 -26.46 -7.16 -18.73
C TYR A 327 -24.98 -6.99 -18.39
N GLN A 328 -24.14 -7.89 -18.91
CA GLN A 328 -22.67 -7.72 -18.94
C GLN A 328 -22.21 -6.86 -20.13
N GLY A 329 -23.10 -6.02 -20.67
CA GLY A 329 -22.74 -5.09 -21.73
C GLY A 329 -21.80 -4.01 -21.23
N ASP A 330 -20.76 -3.74 -22.02
CA ASP A 330 -19.77 -2.73 -21.69
C ASP A 330 -20.43 -1.34 -21.63
N ILE A 331 -20.36 -0.71 -20.46
CA ILE A 331 -20.81 0.68 -20.29
C ILE A 331 -19.77 1.58 -20.97
N PRO A 332 -20.12 2.31 -22.05
CA PRO A 332 -19.19 3.22 -22.72
C PRO A 332 -18.65 4.26 -21.73
N GLY A 333 -17.33 4.45 -21.70
CA GLY A 333 -16.67 5.37 -20.77
C GLY A 333 -16.24 4.78 -19.42
N MET A 334 -16.51 3.48 -19.14
CA MET A 334 -16.19 2.86 -17.86
C MET A 334 -14.95 1.95 -17.88
N ARG A 335 -14.39 1.66 -19.06
CA ARG A 335 -13.18 0.83 -19.23
C ARG A 335 -11.92 1.68 -19.31
N HIS A 336 -10.81 1.15 -18.78
CA HIS A 336 -9.48 1.69 -19.07
C HIS A 336 -9.17 1.52 -20.56
N VAL A 337 -8.55 2.54 -21.16
CA VAL A 337 -8.20 2.54 -22.58
C VAL A 337 -6.68 2.61 -22.69
N ASP A 338 -6.07 1.58 -23.27
CA ASP A 338 -4.62 1.47 -23.41
C ASP A 338 -4.04 2.44 -24.46
N GLY A 339 -4.88 2.99 -25.34
CA GLY A 339 -4.50 3.98 -26.36
C GLY A 339 -5.69 4.47 -27.19
N ILE A 340 -5.54 5.62 -27.84
CA ILE A 340 -6.54 6.11 -28.80
C ILE A 340 -6.51 5.21 -30.04
N ALA A 341 -7.65 4.60 -30.36
CA ALA A 341 -7.81 3.73 -31.51
C ALA A 341 -7.59 4.52 -32.81
N SER A 342 -6.74 3.98 -33.68
CA SER A 342 -6.49 4.48 -35.02
C SER A 342 -6.10 3.32 -35.92
N THR A 343 -6.62 3.30 -37.14
CA THR A 343 -6.32 2.32 -38.19
C THR A 343 -5.05 2.65 -38.98
N VAL A 344 -4.39 3.75 -38.65
CA VAL A 344 -3.17 4.22 -39.32
C VAL A 344 -1.95 3.41 -38.85
N GLU A 345 -1.31 2.68 -39.77
CA GLU A 345 -0.08 1.93 -39.51
C GLU A 345 1.12 2.88 -39.29
N GLU A 346 1.81 2.77 -38.16
CA GLU A 346 2.97 3.59 -37.80
C GLU A 346 4.30 2.89 -38.11
N ASP A 347 5.35 3.68 -38.23
CA ASP A 347 6.71 3.15 -38.44
C ASP A 347 7.22 2.44 -37.16
N GLU A 348 7.45 1.12 -37.24
CA GLU A 348 7.98 0.31 -36.12
C GLU A 348 9.48 0.55 -35.88
N PRO A 349 10.01 0.41 -34.65
CA PRO A 349 9.36 -0.10 -33.43
C PRO A 349 8.94 0.97 -32.40
N ARG A 350 9.13 2.26 -32.69
CA ARG A 350 8.88 3.38 -31.75
C ARG A 350 7.68 4.26 -32.12
N GLY A 351 6.99 3.95 -33.22
CA GLY A 351 5.98 4.80 -33.81
C GLY A 351 6.59 5.94 -34.63
N ASP A 352 5.73 6.76 -35.22
CA ASP A 352 6.15 7.90 -36.04
C ASP A 352 6.92 8.95 -35.21
N SER A 353 7.87 9.65 -35.82
CA SER A 353 8.52 10.84 -35.24
C SER A 353 7.64 12.09 -35.39
N LEU A 354 7.94 13.18 -34.65
CA LEU A 354 7.17 14.43 -34.73
C LEU A 354 7.12 14.97 -36.16
N GLU A 355 8.27 15.07 -36.83
CA GLU A 355 8.36 15.44 -38.25
C GLU A 355 7.50 14.54 -39.15
N ARG A 356 7.59 13.22 -38.94
CA ARG A 356 6.82 12.23 -39.72
C ARG A 356 5.31 12.38 -39.51
N SER A 357 4.88 12.63 -38.28
CA SER A 357 3.49 12.90 -37.94
C SER A 357 2.98 14.18 -38.61
N ILE A 358 3.79 15.24 -38.68
CA ILE A 358 3.43 16.48 -39.38
C ILE A 358 3.26 16.22 -40.88
N GLU A 359 4.21 15.53 -41.51
CA GLU A 359 4.13 15.16 -42.94
C GLU A 359 2.86 14.38 -43.25
N ARG A 360 2.59 13.33 -42.46
CA ARG A 360 1.42 12.46 -42.65
C ARG A 360 0.11 13.22 -42.43
N MET A 361 0.06 14.12 -41.44
CA MET A 361 -1.11 14.98 -41.23
C MET A 361 -1.35 15.92 -42.41
N ARG A 362 -0.30 16.49 -43.02
CA ARG A 362 -0.42 17.29 -44.26
C ARG A 362 -0.98 16.46 -45.41
N GLU A 363 -0.52 15.22 -45.57
CA GLU A 363 -1.05 14.28 -46.58
C GLU A 363 -2.53 14.00 -46.35
N PHE A 364 -2.95 13.74 -45.11
CA PHE A 364 -4.35 13.52 -44.77
C PHE A 364 -5.21 14.76 -45.04
N ASN A 365 -4.75 15.94 -44.63
CA ASN A 365 -5.45 17.21 -44.83
C ASN A 365 -5.55 17.65 -46.29
N SER A 366 -4.71 17.10 -47.19
CA SER A 366 -4.80 17.34 -48.64
C SER A 366 -6.03 16.70 -49.27
N ARG A 367 -6.62 15.67 -48.63
CA ARG A 367 -7.82 14.98 -49.12
C ARG A 367 -9.05 15.84 -48.86
N ARG A 368 -9.82 16.09 -49.91
CA ARG A 368 -11.03 16.91 -49.82
C ARG A 368 -12.21 16.09 -49.35
N TYR A 369 -12.81 16.49 -48.23
CA TYR A 369 -14.11 15.99 -47.79
C TYR A 369 -15.22 16.50 -48.73
N MET A 370 -16.03 15.57 -49.27
CA MET A 370 -17.09 15.89 -50.23
C MET A 370 -18.49 16.08 -49.60
N GLY A 371 -18.56 16.14 -48.27
CA GLY A 371 -19.81 16.34 -47.52
C GLY A 371 -20.59 15.04 -47.31
N VAL A 372 -21.91 15.12 -47.21
CA VAL A 372 -22.81 13.97 -46.96
C VAL A 372 -22.67 12.84 -48.00
N PHE A 373 -22.16 13.13 -49.21
CA PHE A 373 -21.96 12.15 -50.28
C PHE A 373 -20.56 11.54 -50.32
N ASP A 374 -19.74 11.79 -49.30
CA ASP A 374 -18.42 11.18 -49.20
C ASP A 374 -18.56 9.76 -48.65
N ASP A 375 -18.50 8.77 -49.53
CA ASP A 375 -18.64 7.35 -49.18
C ASP A 375 -17.50 6.85 -48.27
N ASP A 376 -16.34 7.53 -48.29
CA ASP A 376 -15.13 7.17 -47.55
C ASP A 376 -14.83 8.15 -46.40
N PHE A 377 -15.84 8.80 -45.82
CA PHE A 377 -15.67 9.80 -44.75
C PHE A 377 -14.84 9.30 -43.55
N LYS A 378 -14.81 7.98 -43.32
CA LYS A 378 -14.06 7.31 -42.25
C LYS A 378 -12.56 7.61 -42.29
N GLN A 379 -11.98 7.81 -43.48
CA GLN A 379 -10.57 8.20 -43.60
C GLN A 379 -10.26 9.52 -42.89
N HIS A 380 -11.23 10.46 -42.85
CA HIS A 380 -11.07 11.74 -42.16
C HIS A 380 -11.21 11.61 -40.64
N VAL A 381 -12.00 10.63 -40.19
CA VAL A 381 -12.14 10.29 -38.76
C VAL A 381 -10.87 9.66 -38.24
N ASP A 382 -10.31 8.70 -38.98
CA ASP A 382 -9.06 8.03 -38.62
C ASP A 382 -7.87 8.98 -38.66
N ALA A 383 -7.80 9.84 -39.68
CA ALA A 383 -6.79 10.89 -39.77
C ALA A 383 -6.84 11.86 -38.57
N PHE A 384 -8.05 12.25 -38.15
CA PHE A 384 -8.21 13.11 -36.97
C PHE A 384 -7.73 12.41 -35.69
N TRP A 385 -8.18 11.17 -35.43
CA TRP A 385 -7.80 10.47 -34.20
C TRP A 385 -6.31 10.12 -34.15
N TYR A 386 -5.68 9.82 -35.28
CA TYR A 386 -4.22 9.71 -35.39
C TYR A 386 -3.53 11.02 -34.98
N GLY A 387 -3.91 12.14 -35.60
CA GLY A 387 -3.31 13.44 -35.32
C GLY A 387 -3.54 13.91 -33.89
N PHE A 388 -4.75 13.73 -33.37
CA PHE A 388 -5.11 14.04 -31.99
C PHE A 388 -4.26 13.22 -31.01
N ARG A 389 -4.12 11.90 -31.23
CA ARG A 389 -3.26 11.04 -30.41
C ARG A 389 -1.82 11.56 -30.39
N LYS A 390 -1.23 11.79 -31.57
CA LYS A 390 0.15 12.26 -31.69
C LYS A 390 0.36 13.62 -31.04
N LEU A 391 -0.56 14.56 -31.23
CA LEU A 391 -0.51 15.85 -30.57
C LEU A 391 -0.49 15.72 -29.04
N MET A 392 -1.31 14.84 -28.46
CA MET A 392 -1.34 14.64 -27.01
C MET A 392 -0.07 13.95 -26.49
N GLU A 393 0.44 12.95 -27.21
CA GLU A 393 1.70 12.26 -26.89
C GLU A 393 2.88 13.25 -26.86
N TYR A 394 3.03 14.08 -27.91
CA TYR A 394 4.12 15.06 -27.97
C TYR A 394 3.91 16.26 -27.04
N ALA A 395 2.67 16.71 -26.80
CA ALA A 395 2.39 17.76 -25.83
C ALA A 395 2.76 17.31 -24.40
N ASN A 396 2.38 16.10 -23.99
CA ASN A 396 2.78 15.54 -22.71
C ASN A 396 4.28 15.26 -22.62
N GLY A 397 4.92 14.91 -23.75
CA GLY A 397 6.36 14.69 -23.84
C GLY A 397 7.19 15.96 -24.03
N MET A 398 6.57 17.13 -24.14
CA MET A 398 7.25 18.40 -24.46
C MET A 398 8.33 18.75 -23.43
N TYR A 399 8.05 18.47 -22.16
CA TYR A 399 8.93 18.75 -21.04
C TYR A 399 9.22 17.49 -20.25
N ALA A 400 10.50 17.18 -20.04
CA ALA A 400 10.93 16.17 -19.09
C ALA A 400 11.31 16.86 -17.77
N VAL A 401 10.57 16.57 -16.71
CA VAL A 401 10.87 17.04 -15.35
C VAL A 401 11.44 15.88 -14.54
N ASP A 402 12.69 15.99 -14.13
CA ASP A 402 13.30 15.02 -13.22
C ASP A 402 12.94 15.36 -11.78
N ALA A 403 11.94 14.66 -11.25
CA ALA A 403 11.48 14.78 -9.87
C ALA A 403 12.10 13.73 -8.92
N SER A 404 13.13 12.99 -9.36
CA SER A 404 13.76 11.93 -8.57
C SER A 404 14.28 12.44 -7.22
N ALA A 405 14.99 13.57 -7.21
CA ALA A 405 15.49 14.19 -5.98
C ALA A 405 14.37 14.55 -4.98
N PHE A 406 13.20 14.98 -5.47
CA PHE A 406 12.04 15.24 -4.62
C PHE A 406 11.42 13.94 -4.08
N HIS A 407 11.37 12.88 -4.88
CA HIS A 407 10.91 11.57 -4.42
C HIS A 407 11.83 10.98 -3.34
N ASP A 408 13.15 11.12 -3.54
CA ASP A 408 14.16 10.71 -2.56
C ASP A 408 14.04 11.51 -1.27
N TYR A 409 13.83 12.83 -1.38
CA TYR A 409 13.56 13.67 -0.21
C TYR A 409 12.31 13.23 0.56
N CYS A 410 11.21 12.92 -0.13
CA CYS A 410 10.00 12.39 0.50
C CYS A 410 10.29 11.10 1.28
N SER A 411 11.08 10.20 0.69
CA SER A 411 11.49 8.95 1.31
C SER A 411 12.44 9.16 2.49
N LEU A 412 13.34 10.14 2.40
CA LEU A 412 14.30 10.52 3.44
C LEU A 412 13.61 11.00 4.71
N LEU A 413 12.54 11.81 4.59
CA LEU A 413 11.78 12.26 5.76
C LEU A 413 10.89 11.15 6.34
N ARG A 414 10.29 10.32 5.48
CA ARG A 414 9.30 9.32 5.88
C ARG A 414 9.90 8.17 6.70
N LYS A 415 11.00 7.57 6.22
CA LYS A 415 11.56 6.34 6.83
C LYS A 415 11.98 6.50 8.31
N PRO A 416 12.66 7.59 8.72
CA PRO A 416 13.02 7.79 10.13
C PRO A 416 11.79 7.91 11.02
N ILE A 417 10.77 8.63 10.57
CA ILE A 417 9.53 8.85 11.33
C ILE A 417 8.74 7.55 11.52
N GLU A 418 8.64 6.74 10.47
CA GLU A 418 8.05 5.39 10.56
C GLU A 418 8.83 4.49 11.54
N SER A 419 10.16 4.57 11.51
CA SER A 419 11.01 3.78 12.41
C SER A 419 10.87 4.22 13.87
N GLN A 420 10.77 5.53 14.12
CA GLN A 420 10.47 6.08 15.44
C GLN A 420 9.09 5.65 15.93
N ALA A 421 8.07 5.69 15.06
CA ALA A 421 6.71 5.24 15.38
C ALA A 421 6.67 3.74 15.75
N PHE A 422 7.44 2.91 15.05
CA PHE A 422 7.61 1.50 15.41
C PHE A 422 8.25 1.35 16.80
N ALA A 423 9.35 2.07 17.05
CA ALA A 423 10.04 2.02 18.35
C ALA A 423 9.16 2.50 19.52
N LEU A 424 8.35 3.53 19.29
CA LEU A 424 7.38 4.04 20.26
C LEU A 424 6.26 3.02 20.50
N GLY A 425 5.69 2.46 19.42
CA GLY A 425 4.63 1.46 19.50
C GLY A 425 5.04 0.14 20.17
N MET A 426 6.34 -0.21 20.18
CA MET A 426 6.86 -1.36 20.94
C MET A 426 6.68 -1.22 22.46
N LYS A 427 6.57 0.01 22.95
CA LYS A 427 6.48 0.35 24.39
C LYS A 427 5.06 0.74 24.82
N MET A 428 4.15 1.00 23.89
CA MET A 428 2.77 1.40 24.20
C MET A 428 1.96 0.23 24.75
N ASN A 429 1.07 0.51 25.71
CA ASN A 429 0.00 -0.42 26.07
C ASN A 429 -1.18 -0.33 25.07
N SER A 430 -2.16 -1.23 25.18
CA SER A 430 -3.27 -1.30 24.22
C SER A 430 -4.11 -0.02 24.17
N VAL A 431 -4.34 0.63 25.32
CA VAL A 431 -5.16 1.84 25.40
C VAL A 431 -4.44 3.05 24.83
N GLN A 432 -3.14 3.20 25.14
CA GLN A 432 -2.29 4.24 24.55
C GLN A 432 -2.18 4.06 23.04
N LEU A 433 -2.02 2.82 22.58
CA LEU A 433 -1.95 2.51 21.16
C LEU A 433 -3.25 2.91 20.45
N GLU A 434 -4.40 2.54 20.99
CA GLU A 434 -5.70 2.90 20.40
C GLU A 434 -5.90 4.43 20.31
N ASP A 435 -5.63 5.16 21.40
CA ASP A 435 -5.69 6.63 21.43
C ASP A 435 -4.71 7.27 20.45
N TYR A 436 -3.48 6.75 20.37
CA TYR A 436 -2.47 7.23 19.42
C TYR A 436 -2.91 7.00 17.97
N LEU A 437 -3.40 5.80 17.65
CA LEU A 437 -3.90 5.47 16.30
C LEU A 437 -5.09 6.35 15.91
N GLU A 438 -6.00 6.62 16.83
CA GLU A 438 -7.14 7.52 16.58
C GLU A 438 -6.67 8.95 16.29
N LYS A 439 -5.73 9.47 17.09
CA LYS A 439 -5.14 10.81 16.87
C LYS A 439 -4.45 10.92 15.51
N VAL A 440 -3.65 9.92 15.13
CA VAL A 440 -3.00 9.89 13.80
C VAL A 440 -4.05 9.79 12.69
N SER A 441 -5.07 8.95 12.84
CA SER A 441 -6.15 8.82 11.86
C SER A 441 -6.92 10.14 11.67
N ASN A 442 -7.21 10.85 12.76
CA ASN A 442 -7.88 12.15 12.70
C ASN A 442 -7.00 13.20 12.01
N LEU A 443 -5.69 13.17 12.22
CA LEU A 443 -4.75 14.03 11.51
C LEU A 443 -4.75 13.73 10.00
N THR A 444 -4.76 12.45 9.61
CA THR A 444 -4.87 12.02 8.21
C THR A 444 -6.17 12.51 7.56
N LYS A 445 -7.32 12.34 8.24
CA LYS A 445 -8.62 12.83 7.75
C LYS A 445 -8.64 14.35 7.61
N GLY A 446 -7.96 15.07 8.50
CA GLY A 446 -7.82 16.53 8.42
C GLY A 446 -7.16 16.99 7.12
N LEU A 447 -6.22 16.21 6.56
CA LEU A 447 -5.60 16.50 5.27
C LEU A 447 -6.55 16.27 4.09
N GLU A 448 -7.46 15.29 4.20
CA GLU A 448 -8.45 14.99 3.16
C GLU A 448 -9.57 16.03 3.10
N VAL A 449 -10.08 16.46 4.27
CA VAL A 449 -11.20 17.42 4.38
C VAL A 449 -10.80 18.85 4.00
N ALA A 450 -9.56 19.24 4.25
CA ALA A 450 -9.09 20.58 3.89
C ALA A 450 -9.10 20.84 2.36
N HIS A 451 -9.23 19.80 1.52
CA HIS A 451 -9.01 19.85 0.08
C HIS A 451 -10.07 19.12 -0.77
N GLY A 452 -11.25 18.87 -0.19
CA GLY A 452 -12.47 18.49 -0.91
C GLY A 452 -13.19 19.69 -1.53
#